data_AF-A0A8T4LJF6-F1
#
_entry.id   AF-A0A8T4LJF6-F1
#
_cell.length_a   1.000
_cell.length_b   1.000
_cell.length_c   1.000
_cell.angle_alpha   90.00
_cell.angle_beta   90.00
_cell.angle_gamma   90.00
#
_symmetry.space_group_name_H-M   'P 1'
#
loop_
_entity.id
_entity.type
_entity.pdbx_description
1 polymer ?
#
loop_
_entity_poly.entity_id
_entity_poly.type
_entity_poly.pdbx_seq_one_letter_code
_entity_poly.pdbx_strand_id
1 'polypeptide(L)'
;METEGTIEGTERLMGWSGDFYVRINGNNYYKRLHNGNNTELFDMARENIGRKVSLEFEEVSTKPSDWFLDRFLLASFNIPRNYREICRISQDIPLHDARKS
;
A
#
# COMPACT_ATOMS: atom_id res chain seq x y z
N MET A 1 3.50 -7.50 -10.98
CA MET A 1 4.34 -8.43 -10.21
C MET A 1 3.56 -8.85 -8.98
N GLU A 2 3.59 -10.13 -8.62
CA GLU A 2 2.87 -10.62 -7.44
C GLU A 2 3.87 -10.98 -6.33
N THR A 3 3.49 -10.73 -5.09
CA THR A 3 4.24 -11.11 -3.89
C THR A 3 3.29 -11.62 -2.84
N GLU A 4 3.61 -12.79 -2.29
CA GLU A 4 2.93 -13.30 -1.10
C GLU A 4 3.71 -12.94 0.15
N GLY A 5 2.99 -12.57 1.21
CA GLY A 5 3.62 -12.28 2.49
C GLY A 5 2.64 -11.91 3.57
N THR A 6 3.19 -11.64 4.75
CA THR A 6 2.39 -11.18 5.88
C THR A 6 2.44 -9.67 5.97
N ILE A 7 1.27 -9.03 6.13
CA ILE A 7 1.24 -7.59 6.40
C ILE A 7 1.76 -7.36 7.81
N GLU A 8 2.88 -6.66 7.93
CA GLU A 8 3.50 -6.29 9.20
C GLU A 8 2.93 -4.98 9.75
N GLY A 9 2.50 -4.09 8.86
CA GLY A 9 1.93 -2.81 9.22
C GLY A 9 1.54 -1.99 8.00
N THR A 10 0.79 -0.92 8.26
CA THR A 10 0.41 0.09 7.26
C THR A 10 0.44 1.45 7.91
N GLU A 11 0.84 2.47 7.15
CA GLU A 11 0.94 3.84 7.63
C GLU A 11 0.54 4.81 6.52
N ARG A 12 -0.28 5.81 6.89
CA ARG A 12 -0.60 6.91 5.98
C ARG A 12 0.58 7.86 5.93
N LEU A 13 1.01 8.19 4.73
CA LEU A 13 2.12 9.11 4.49
C LEU A 13 1.68 10.57 4.66
N MET A 14 0.38 10.82 4.51
CA MET A 14 -0.25 12.13 4.59
C MET A 14 -1.66 12.01 5.16
N GLY A 15 -2.02 12.90 6.09
CA GLY A 15 -3.36 12.89 6.70
C GLY A 15 -4.51 13.16 5.71
N TRP A 16 -4.24 13.87 4.61
CA TRP A 16 -5.26 14.34 3.67
C TRP A 16 -5.15 13.78 2.25
N SER A 17 -3.96 13.36 1.80
CA SER A 17 -3.76 12.89 0.42
C SER A 17 -4.01 11.40 0.24
N GLY A 18 -4.48 10.67 1.26
CA GLY A 18 -4.79 9.24 1.19
C GLY A 18 -3.67 8.32 0.69
N ASP A 19 -2.45 8.85 0.56
CA ASP A 19 -1.24 8.10 0.25
C ASP A 19 -0.85 7.26 1.47
N PHE A 20 -0.48 6.02 1.23
CA PHE A 20 -0.06 5.10 2.29
C PHE A 20 0.98 4.12 1.79
N TYR A 21 1.64 3.45 2.74
CA TYR A 21 2.43 2.27 2.44
C TYR A 21 1.98 1.09 3.29
N VAL A 22 2.21 -0.10 2.76
CA VAL A 22 2.02 -1.37 3.45
C VAL A 22 3.38 -2.05 3.53
N ARG A 23 3.72 -2.55 4.71
CA ARG A 23 4.93 -3.35 4.91
C ARG A 23 4.58 -4.83 4.84
N ILE A 24 5.19 -5.54 3.91
CA ILE A 24 5.05 -6.98 3.73
C ILE A 24 6.44 -7.61 3.67
N ASN A 25 6.71 -8.58 4.56
CA ASN A 25 7.99 -9.29 4.67
C ASN A 25 9.20 -8.32 4.68
N GLY A 26 9.18 -7.29 5.52
CA GLY A 26 10.22 -6.26 5.63
C GLY A 26 10.34 -5.30 4.44
N ASN A 27 9.50 -5.42 3.40
CA ASN A 27 9.51 -4.55 2.23
C ASN A 27 8.34 -3.55 2.29
N ASN A 28 8.60 -2.29 1.95
CA ASN A 28 7.55 -1.27 1.84
C ASN A 28 7.01 -1.20 0.40
N TYR A 29 5.69 -1.29 0.28
CA TYR A 29 4.93 -1.10 -0.96
C TYR A 29 4.04 0.11 -0.79
N TYR A 30 4.00 0.99 -1.78
CA TYR A 30 3.41 2.32 -1.66
C TYR A 30 2.16 2.41 -2.53
N LYS A 31 1.14 3.17 -2.12
CA LYS A 31 0.03 3.56 -2.98
C LYS A 31 -0.06 5.08 -3.01
N ARG A 32 -0.02 5.63 -4.23
CA ARG A 32 -0.23 7.05 -4.47
C ARG A 32 -1.65 7.30 -4.98
N LEU A 33 -2.30 8.35 -4.50
CA LEU A 33 -3.56 8.83 -5.08
C LEU A 33 -3.25 9.62 -6.35
N HIS A 34 -3.17 8.94 -7.49
CA HIS A 34 -3.11 9.63 -8.77
C HIS A 34 -4.45 10.31 -9.14
N ASN A 35 -5.60 9.85 -8.61
CA ASN A 35 -6.93 10.50 -8.75
C ASN A 35 -8.04 9.70 -8.01
N GLY A 36 -8.27 9.96 -6.72
CA GLY A 36 -9.43 9.42 -5.99
C GLY A 36 -9.09 8.81 -4.64
N ASN A 37 -10.05 8.79 -3.71
CA ASN A 37 -9.84 8.44 -2.30
C ASN A 37 -9.67 6.91 -2.11
N ASN A 38 -8.44 6.38 -2.15
CA ASN A 38 -8.15 4.94 -1.93
C ASN A 38 -8.14 4.54 -0.44
N THR A 39 -9.06 5.09 0.35
CA THR A 39 -9.23 4.70 1.77
C THR A 39 -9.56 3.22 1.91
N GLU A 40 -10.27 2.63 0.95
CA GLU A 40 -10.65 1.21 0.98
C GLU A 40 -9.44 0.26 1.01
N LEU A 41 -8.42 0.51 0.18
CA LEU A 41 -7.20 -0.32 0.19
C LEU A 41 -6.39 -0.13 1.47
N PHE A 42 -6.38 1.09 2.02
CA PHE A 42 -5.71 1.36 3.29
C PHE A 42 -6.40 0.62 4.44
N ASP A 43 -7.73 0.70 4.52
CA ASP A 43 -8.53 0.05 5.55
C ASP A 43 -8.42 -1.47 5.41
N MET A 44 -8.47 -2.00 4.18
CA MET A 44 -8.21 -3.41 3.91
C MET A 44 -6.81 -3.84 4.38
N ALA A 45 -5.76 -3.08 4.06
CA ALA A 45 -4.41 -3.41 4.53
C ALA A 45 -4.33 -3.41 6.07
N ARG A 46 -4.99 -2.45 6.71
CA ARG A 46 -5.02 -2.29 8.17
C ARG A 46 -5.75 -3.45 8.86
N GLU A 47 -6.87 -3.89 8.32
CA GLU A 47 -7.64 -5.03 8.85
C GLU A 47 -6.91 -6.37 8.69
N ASN A 48 -5.92 -6.42 7.79
CA ASN A 48 -5.16 -7.63 7.47
C ASN A 48 -3.75 -7.66 8.03
N ILE A 49 -3.40 -6.74 8.93
CA ILE A 49 -2.14 -6.81 9.68
C ILE A 49 -2.08 -8.17 10.41
N GLY A 50 -0.95 -8.87 10.25
CA GLY A 50 -0.71 -10.21 10.79
C GLY A 50 -1.25 -11.36 9.94
N ARG A 51 -1.96 -11.09 8.84
CA ARG A 51 -2.48 -12.12 7.92
C ARG A 51 -1.59 -12.28 6.70
N LYS A 52 -1.59 -13.49 6.13
CA LYS A 52 -1.00 -13.75 4.81
C LYS A 52 -1.90 -13.19 3.72
N VAL A 53 -1.29 -12.45 2.81
CA VAL A 53 -1.95 -11.84 1.65
C VAL A 53 -1.07 -12.04 0.41
N SER A 54 -1.71 -12.00 -0.75
CA SER A 54 -1.05 -11.79 -2.03
C SER A 54 -1.20 -10.32 -2.41
N LEU A 55 -0.08 -9.69 -2.74
CA LEU A 55 0.02 -8.30 -3.17
C LEU A 55 0.41 -8.28 -4.64
N GLU A 56 -0.44 -7.66 -5.46
CA GLU A 56 -0.08 -7.28 -6.83
C GLU A 56 0.47 -5.86 -6.82
N PHE A 57 1.65 -5.67 -7.41
CA PHE A 57 2.30 -4.37 -7.52
C PHE A 57 3.00 -4.19 -8.86
N GLU A 58 3.27 -2.94 -9.20
CA GLU A 58 4.09 -2.56 -10.35
C GLU A 58 5.24 -1.64 -9.90
N GLU A 59 6.35 -1.67 -10.63
CA GLU A 59 7.44 -0.72 -10.38
C GLU A 59 7.16 0.57 -11.13
N VAL A 60 7.02 1.65 -10.37
CA VAL A 60 6.73 2.97 -10.92
C VAL A 60 7.95 3.87 -10.72
N SER A 61 8.41 4.46 -11.82
CA SER A 61 9.34 5.57 -11.78
C SER A 61 8.55 6.87 -11.72
N THR A 62 8.65 7.56 -10.60
CA THR A 62 8.05 8.89 -10.46
C THR A 62 8.75 9.87 -11.40
N LYS A 63 7.98 10.74 -12.07
CA LYS A 63 8.60 11.82 -12.86
C LYS A 63 9.42 12.74 -11.93
N PRO A 64 10.57 13.26 -12.39
CA PRO A 64 11.42 14.11 -11.56
C PRO A 64 10.71 15.39 -11.07
N SER A 65 9.80 15.94 -11.88
CA SER A 65 8.99 17.11 -11.54
C SER A 65 8.06 16.85 -10.36
N ASP A 66 7.36 15.72 -10.40
CA ASP A 66 6.33 15.35 -9.42
C ASP A 66 7.03 14.99 -8.10
N TRP A 67 8.12 14.24 -8.20
CA TRP A 67 8.99 13.93 -7.06
C TRP A 67 9.61 15.16 -6.40
N PHE A 68 9.94 16.20 -7.18
CA PHE A 68 10.45 17.45 -6.62
C PHE A 68 9.35 18.25 -5.93
N LEU A 69 8.17 18.37 -6.53
CA LEU A 69 7.01 19.01 -5.91
C LEU A 69 6.64 18.32 -4.59
N ASP A 70 6.62 17.00 -4.58
CA ASP A 70 6.41 16.17 -3.40
C ASP A 70 7.41 16.52 -2.28
N ARG A 71 8.71 16.52 -2.58
CA ARG A 71 9.74 16.85 -1.58
C ARG A 71 9.72 18.31 -1.12
N PHE A 72 9.43 19.24 -2.02
CA PHE A 72 9.68 20.67 -1.79
C PHE A 72 8.47 21.40 -1.18
N LEU A 73 7.25 21.04 -1.56
CA LEU A 73 6.03 21.69 -1.05
C LEU A 73 5.54 21.08 0.26
N LEU A 74 5.83 19.80 0.52
CA LEU A 74 5.04 19.05 1.50
C LEU A 74 5.84 18.37 2.61
N ALA A 75 7.18 18.40 2.59
CA ALA A 75 8.05 17.83 3.64
C ALA A 75 7.70 16.39 4.11
N SER A 76 6.87 15.66 3.35
CA SER A 76 6.17 14.45 3.81
C SER A 76 6.51 13.21 2.97
N PHE A 77 7.33 13.34 1.92
CA PHE A 77 7.57 12.24 0.99
C PHE A 77 8.87 11.51 1.29
N ASN A 78 8.73 10.44 2.09
CA ASN A 78 9.72 9.36 2.19
C ASN A 78 9.58 8.34 1.04
N ILE A 79 8.77 8.62 0.01
CA ILE A 79 8.60 7.72 -1.14
C ILE A 79 9.85 7.83 -2.03
N PRO A 80 10.55 6.71 -2.30
CA PRO A 80 11.69 6.69 -3.19
C PRO A 80 11.26 7.00 -4.63
N ARG A 81 12.20 7.53 -5.44
CA ARG A 81 11.95 7.90 -6.84
C ARG A 81 11.44 6.73 -7.69
N ASN A 82 11.91 5.53 -7.38
CA ASN A 82 11.41 4.26 -7.90
C ASN A 82 10.80 3.51 -6.71
N TYR A 83 9.53 3.14 -6.83
CA TYR A 83 8.83 2.43 -5.77
C TYR A 83 7.89 1.37 -6.33
N ARG A 84 7.47 0.44 -5.48
CA ARG A 84 6.50 -0.60 -5.82
C ARG A 84 5.10 -0.07 -5.55
N GLU A 85 4.37 0.28 -6.59
CA GLU A 85 3.00 0.74 -6.49
C GLU A 85 2.05 -0.44 -6.25
N ILE A 86 1.26 -0.37 -5.19
CA ILE A 86 0.22 -1.36 -4.90
C ILE A 86 -0.88 -1.27 -5.97
N CYS A 87 -1.11 -2.34 -6.71
CA CYS A 87 -2.23 -2.46 -7.65
C CYS A 87 -3.44 -3.10 -6.96
N ARG A 88 -3.19 -4.15 -6.16
CA ARG A 88 -4.25 -4.93 -5.50
C ARG A 88 -3.71 -5.67 -4.29
N ILE A 89 -4.56 -5.83 -3.27
CA ILE A 89 -4.32 -6.74 -2.13
C ILE A 89 -5.40 -7.81 -2.19
N SER A 90 -5.00 -9.07 -2.26
CA SER A 90 -5.87 -10.24 -2.23
C SER A 90 -5.57 -11.05 -0.96
N GLN A 91 -6.60 -11.45 -0.23
CA GLN A 91 -6.42 -12.36 0.90
C GLN A 91 -6.40 -13.80 0.40
N ASP A 92 -5.42 -14.59 0.84
CA ASP A 92 -5.57 -16.04 0.85
C ASP A 92 -6.23 -16.43 2.17
N ILE A 93 -7.55 -16.53 2.14
CA ILE A 93 -8.29 -17.27 3.16
C ILE A 93 -9.09 -18.34 2.43
N PRO A 94 -8.81 -19.65 2.64
CA PRO A 94 -9.90 -20.61 2.50
C PRO A 94 -10.93 -20.18 3.54
N LEU A 95 -12.09 -19.70 3.08
CA LEU A 95 -13.26 -19.44 3.91
C LEU A 95 -13.57 -20.72 4.69
N HIS A 96 -13.01 -20.86 5.89
CA HIS A 96 -13.48 -21.90 6.78
C HIS A 96 -14.81 -21.37 7.30
N ASP A 97 -15.89 -21.98 6.80
CA ASP A 97 -17.27 -21.85 7.25
C ASP A 97 -17.35 -21.59 8.76
N ALA A 98 -17.48 -20.33 9.15
CA ALA A 98 -17.90 -19.94 10.48
C ALA A 98 -19.40 -19.66 10.49
N ARG A 99 -20.20 -20.59 9.94
CA ARG A 99 -21.64 -20.73 10.21
C ARG A 99 -22.05 -22.20 10.27
N LYS A 100 -21.55 -22.88 11.30
CA LYS A 100 -22.34 -23.91 11.99
C LYS A 100 -22.54 -23.45 13.43
N SER A 101 -23.74 -22.96 13.72
CA SER A 101 -24.48 -23.21 14.96
C SER A 101 -25.86 -22.58 14.87
#